data_AF-A0A8T5YPF1-F1
#
_entry.id   AF-A0A8T5YPF1-F1
#
_cell.length_a   1.000
_cell.length_b   1.000
_cell.length_c   1.000
_cell.angle_alpha   90.00
_cell.angle_beta   90.00
_cell.angle_gamma   90.00
#
_symmetry.space_group_name_H-M   'P 1'
#
loop_
_entity.id
_entity.type
_entity.pdbx_description
1 polymer ?
#
loop_
_entity_poly.entity_id
_entity_poly.type
_entity_poly.pdbx_seq_one_letter_code
_entity_poly.pdbx_strand_id
1 'polypeptide(L)'
;VFRQIFESTLRQRRITVENTIELISIESIKRCVAANIGVSYLPRFAVAKELASGELIELPFGEQSQTITAMCAHHAGKAVSPAMHTFIQCVGECFLPG
;
A
#
# COMPACT_ATOMS: atom_id res chain seq x y z
N VAL A 1 -0.54 -8.75 -1.35
CA VAL A 1 -1.81 -8.08 -1.01
C VAL A 1 -2.17 -6.97 -2.00
N PHE A 2 -1.46 -5.83 -2.06
CA PHE A 2 -1.84 -4.70 -2.94
C PHE A 2 -2.01 -5.07 -4.42
N ARG A 3 -1.04 -5.80 -5.00
CA ARG A 3 -1.13 -6.32 -6.38
C ARG A 3 -2.39 -7.15 -6.60
N GLN A 4 -2.69 -8.08 -5.69
CA GLN A 4 -3.86 -8.96 -5.81
C GLN A 4 -5.18 -8.18 -5.77
N ILE A 5 -5.25 -7.13 -4.95
CA ILE A 5 -6.40 -6.23 -4.88
C ILE A 5 -6.57 -5.47 -6.20
N PHE A 6 -5.47 -4.95 -6.74
CA PHE A 6 -5.46 -4.28 -8.05
C PHE A 6 -5.91 -5.23 -9.18
N GLU A 7 -5.29 -6.39 -9.30
CA GLU A 7 -5.63 -7.42 -10.30
C GLU A 7 -7.09 -7.88 -10.17
N SER A 8 -7.58 -8.08 -8.95
CA SER A 8 -8.98 -8.41 -8.70
C SER A 8 -9.91 -7.30 -9.18
N THR A 9 -9.54 -6.04 -8.96
CA THR A 9 -10.30 -4.87 -9.41
C THR A 9 -10.35 -4.79 -10.94
N LEU A 10 -9.22 -5.01 -11.62
CA LEU A 10 -9.17 -5.04 -13.09
C LEU A 10 -10.04 -6.17 -13.65
N ARG A 11 -9.95 -7.37 -13.06
CA ARG A 11 -10.76 -8.52 -13.47
C ARG A 11 -12.26 -8.26 -13.30
N GLN A 12 -12.68 -7.69 -12.17
CA GLN A 12 -14.08 -7.32 -11.94
C GLN A 12 -14.60 -6.32 -12.98
N ARG A 13 -13.75 -5.38 -13.41
CA ARG A 13 -14.06 -4.39 -14.45
C ARG A 13 -13.87 -4.89 -15.88
N ARG A 14 -13.47 -6.15 -16.08
CA ARG A 14 -13.14 -6.75 -17.39
C ARG A 14 -12.08 -5.95 -18.17
N ILE A 15 -11.10 -5.40 -17.45
CA ILE A 15 -9.97 -4.67 -18.03
C ILE A 15 -8.80 -5.65 -18.21
N THR A 16 -8.27 -5.71 -19.43
CA THR A 16 -7.03 -6.43 -19.75
C THR A 16 -5.90 -5.41 -19.86
N VAL A 17 -4.78 -5.68 -19.20
CA VAL A 17 -3.56 -4.88 -19.30
C VAL A 17 -2.53 -5.67 -20.06
N GLU A 18 -2.02 -5.11 -21.14
CA GLU A 18 -0.93 -5.66 -21.95
C GLU A 18 0.38 -4.93 -21.59
N ASN A 19 1.53 -5.54 -21.89
CA ASN A 19 2.86 -4.96 -21.66
C ASN A 19 3.18 -4.62 -20.19
N THR A 20 2.85 -5.52 -19.27
CA THR A 20 3.16 -5.37 -17.84
C THR A 20 4.66 -5.48 -17.56
N ILE A 21 5.18 -4.54 -16.78
CA ILE A 21 6.52 -4.60 -16.20
C ILE A 21 6.40 -5.09 -14.76
N GLU A 22 7.05 -6.20 -14.43
CA GLU A 22 7.08 -6.74 -13.07
C GLU A 22 8.40 -6.41 -12.36
N LEU A 23 8.29 -5.76 -11.20
CA LEU A 23 9.42 -5.39 -10.35
C LEU A 23 9.13 -5.80 -8.91
N ILE A 24 10.19 -6.20 -8.19
CA ILE A 24 10.07 -6.69 -6.81
C ILE A 24 10.03 -5.53 -5.80
N SER A 25 10.73 -4.43 -6.09
CA SER A 25 10.89 -3.30 -5.17
C SER A 25 9.98 -2.13 -5.50
N ILE A 26 9.31 -1.59 -4.47
CA ILE A 26 8.53 -0.34 -4.58
C ILE A 26 9.43 0.82 -5.04
N GLU A 27 10.68 0.90 -4.58
CA GLU A 27 11.61 1.95 -4.99
C GLU A 27 11.95 1.86 -6.48
N SER A 28 12.13 0.65 -7.00
CA SER A 28 12.33 0.45 -8.44
C SER A 28 11.09 0.85 -9.24
N ILE A 29 9.90 0.51 -8.76
CA ILE A 29 8.64 0.92 -9.38
C ILE A 29 8.54 2.45 -9.42
N LYS A 30 8.77 3.14 -8.30
CA LYS A 30 8.73 4.62 -8.23
C LYS A 30 9.69 5.26 -9.24
N ARG A 31 10.93 4.76 -9.33
CA ARG A 31 11.91 5.25 -10.30
C ARG A 31 11.46 5.05 -11.76
N CYS A 32 10.85 3.92 -12.08
CA CYS A 32 10.30 3.69 -13.42
C CYS A 32 9.16 4.65 -13.76
N VAL A 33 8.25 4.90 -12.81
CA VAL A 33 7.15 5.85 -13.01
C VAL A 33 7.69 7.28 -13.15
N ALA A 34 8.63 7.70 -12.29
CA ALA A 34 9.27 9.03 -12.36
C ALA A 34 10.06 9.23 -13.66
N ALA A 35 10.65 8.15 -14.20
CA ALA A 35 11.31 8.15 -15.51
C ALA A 35 10.33 8.04 -16.70
N ASN A 36 9.02 8.15 -16.46
CA ASN A 36 7.96 8.11 -17.45
C ASN A 36 7.93 6.80 -18.28
N ILE A 37 8.32 5.67 -17.66
CA ILE A 37 8.31 4.35 -18.31
C ILE A 37 6.91 3.72 -18.27
N GLY A 38 6.05 4.17 -17.36
CA GLY A 38 4.67 3.69 -17.26
C GLY A 38 3.96 4.22 -16.01
N VAL A 39 2.84 3.58 -15.66
CA VAL A 39 2.04 3.89 -14.47
C VAL A 39 2.00 2.69 -13.53
N SER A 40 1.73 2.93 -12.24
CA SER A 40 1.63 1.86 -11.25
C SER A 40 0.51 2.11 -10.25
N TYR A 41 0.05 1.03 -9.62
CA TYR A 41 -0.90 1.04 -8.52
C TYR A 41 -0.15 0.73 -7.22
N LEU A 42 -0.03 1.71 -6.34
CA LEU A 42 0.71 1.61 -5.09
C LEU A 42 -0.09 2.18 -3.91
N PRO A 43 0.18 1.72 -2.67
CA PRO A 43 -0.38 2.35 -1.49
C PRO A 43 0.09 3.79 -1.36
N ARG A 44 -0.83 4.70 -1.03
CA ARG A 44 -0.53 6.13 -0.89
C ARG A 44 0.63 6.43 0.06
N PHE A 45 0.72 5.73 1.19
CA PHE A 45 1.79 5.92 2.16
C PHE A 45 3.19 5.63 1.60
N ALA A 46 3.29 4.76 0.59
CA ALA A 46 4.58 4.37 0.00
C ALA A 46 5.13 5.42 -0.98
N VAL A 47 4.26 6.33 -1.46
CA VAL A 47 4.56 7.39 -2.44
C VAL A 47 4.31 8.79 -1.88
N ALA A 48 4.08 8.91 -0.57
CA ALA A 48 3.65 10.17 0.05
C ALA A 48 4.65 11.31 -0.14
N LYS A 49 5.96 10.99 -0.16
CA LYS A 49 7.02 11.99 -0.37
C LYS A 49 7.02 12.49 -1.81
N GLU A 50 6.89 11.58 -2.77
CA GLU A 50 6.91 11.85 -4.19
C GLU A 50 5.66 12.63 -4.64
N LEU A 51 4.51 12.35 -4.02
CA LEU A 51 3.31 13.15 -4.20
C LEU A 51 3.48 14.56 -3.62
N ALA A 52 4.10 14.69 -2.45
CA ALA A 52 4.33 15.99 -1.81
C ALA A 52 5.36 16.85 -2.57
N SER A 53 6.37 16.24 -3.19
CA SER A 53 7.37 16.92 -4.01
C SER A 53 6.89 17.22 -5.43
N GLY A 54 5.82 16.58 -5.89
CA GLY A 54 5.35 16.65 -7.27
C GLY A 54 6.19 15.82 -8.26
N GLU A 55 7.09 14.97 -7.76
CA GLU A 55 7.83 14.00 -8.59
C GLU A 55 6.89 12.97 -9.22
N LEU A 56 5.86 12.58 -8.46
CA LEU A 56 4.78 11.72 -8.95
C LEU A 56 3.44 12.43 -8.81
N ILE A 57 2.52 12.11 -9.71
CA ILE A 57 1.12 12.54 -9.63
C ILE A 57 0.21 11.34 -9.42
N GLU A 58 -0.86 11.55 -8.67
CA GLU A 58 -1.90 10.54 -8.47
C GLU A 58 -2.89 10.57 -9.64
N LEU A 59 -3.23 9.40 -10.17
CA LEU A 59 -4.23 9.26 -11.22
C LEU A 59 -5.56 8.80 -10.60
N PRO A 60 -6.71 9.38 -11.01
CA PRO A 60 -8.02 8.93 -10.56
C PRO A 60 -8.24 7.44 -10.91
N PHE A 61 -8.58 6.62 -9.92
CA PHE A 61 -8.83 5.20 -10.10
C PHE A 61 -10.13 4.75 -9.41
N GLY A 62 -11.26 5.04 -10.07
CA GLY A 62 -12.62 4.78 -9.56
C GLY A 62 -13.11 5.80 -8.53
N GLU A 63 -14.36 5.66 -8.11
CA GLU A 63 -15.02 6.63 -7.21
C GLU A 63 -14.69 6.41 -5.73
N GLN A 64 -14.23 5.22 -5.35
CA GLN A 64 -13.93 4.87 -3.96
C GLN A 64 -12.49 4.39 -3.81
N SER A 65 -11.75 5.01 -2.89
CA SER A 65 -10.42 4.55 -2.50
C SER A 65 -10.52 3.22 -1.77
N GLN A 66 -9.70 2.25 -2.17
CA GLN A 66 -9.60 0.98 -1.46
C GLN A 66 -8.77 1.17 -0.18
N THR A 67 -9.38 0.86 0.96
CA THR A 67 -8.73 0.97 2.27
C THR A 67 -8.26 -0.41 2.72
N ILE A 68 -7.04 -0.48 3.21
CA ILE A 68 -6.47 -1.70 3.81
C ILE A 68 -6.07 -1.35 5.24
N THR A 69 -6.68 -2.05 6.20
CA THR A 69 -6.46 -1.83 7.62
C THR A 69 -5.35 -2.74 8.12
N ALA A 70 -4.32 -2.16 8.72
CA ALA A 70 -3.32 -2.93 9.47
C ALA A 70 -3.92 -3.40 10.80
N MET A 71 -3.71 -4.67 11.14
CA MET A 71 -4.20 -5.26 12.39
C MET A 71 -3.03 -5.78 13.22
N CYS A 72 -3.01 -5.47 14.50
CA CYS A 72 -2.12 -6.09 15.48
C CYS A 72 -2.81 -7.30 16.08
N ALA A 73 -2.21 -8.49 15.99
CA ALA A 73 -2.77 -9.73 16.51
C ALA A 73 -1.73 -10.50 17.32
N HIS A 74 -2.19 -11.15 18.40
CA HIS A 74 -1.39 -12.08 19.18
C HIS A 74 -2.18 -13.35 19.48
N HIS A 75 -1.48 -14.46 19.75
CA HIS A 75 -2.11 -15.73 20.06
C HIS A 75 -2.80 -15.66 21.44
N ALA A 76 -4.06 -16.12 21.53
CA ALA A 76 -4.87 -16.02 22.75
C ALA A 76 -4.28 -16.81 23.93
N GLY A 77 -3.62 -17.94 23.66
CA GLY A 77 -2.96 -18.75 24.69
C GLY A 77 -1.53 -18.31 25.05
N LYS A 78 -1.01 -17.23 24.44
CA LYS A 78 0.35 -16.75 24.70
C LYS A 78 0.32 -15.65 25.76
N ALA A 79 1.08 -15.82 26.83
CA ALA A 79 1.24 -14.77 27.83
C ALA A 79 1.82 -13.50 27.20
N VAL A 80 1.19 -12.35 27.48
CA VAL A 80 1.66 -11.04 27.04
C VAL A 80 2.73 -10.56 28.02
N SER A 81 3.98 -10.50 27.55
CA SER A 81 5.07 -9.93 28.36
C SER A 81 4.93 -8.41 28.48
N PRO A 82 5.58 -7.78 29.48
CA PRO A 82 5.61 -6.32 29.58
C PRO A 82 6.08 -5.63 28.29
N ALA A 83 7.12 -6.17 27.64
CA ALA A 83 7.62 -5.65 26.36
C ALA A 83 6.58 -5.79 25.22
N MET A 84 5.85 -6.91 25.17
CA MET A 84 4.77 -7.09 24.20
C MET A 84 3.63 -6.09 24.44
N HIS A 85 3.26 -5.86 25.70
CA HIS A 85 2.23 -4.90 26.06
C HIS A 85 2.63 -3.48 25.60
N THR A 86 3.84 -3.04 25.93
CA THR A 86 4.37 -1.74 25.45
C THR A 86 4.35 -1.66 23.93
N PHE A 87 4.80 -2.70 23.22
CA PHE A 87 4.77 -2.72 21.76
C PHE A 87 3.34 -2.59 21.20
N ILE A 88 2.38 -3.34 21.75
CA ILE A 88 0.97 -3.27 21.33
C ILE A 88 0.40 -1.86 21.54
N GLN A 89 0.72 -1.22 22.69
CA GLN A 89 0.30 0.16 22.95
C GLN A 89 0.90 1.15 21.96
N CYS A 90 2.21 1.08 21.70
CA CYS A 90 2.87 1.94 20.73
C CYS A 90 2.31 1.75 19.31
N VAL A 91 2.02 0.51 18.92
CA VAL A 91 1.34 0.22 17.65
C VAL A 91 -0.06 0.80 17.64
N GLY A 92 -0.82 0.70 18.74
CA GLY A 92 -2.12 1.37 18.85
C GLY A 92 -2.01 2.87 18.56
N GLU A 93 -1.13 3.57 19.27
CA GLU A 93 -0.92 5.01 19.13
C GLU A 93 -0.47 5.44 17.73
N CYS A 94 0.44 4.69 17.10
CA CYS A 94 0.96 5.00 15.77
C CYS A 94 -0.05 4.76 14.63
N PHE A 95 -1.05 3.93 14.85
CA PHE A 95 -2.05 3.54 13.84
C PHE A 95 -3.45 4.10 14.11
N LEU A 96 -3.64 4.89 15.19
CA LEU A 96 -4.88 5.66 15.39
C LEU A 96 -5.02 6.70 14.26
N PRO A 97 -6.20 6.81 13.63
CA PRO A 97 -6.46 7.89 12.68
C PRO A 97 -6.39 9.22 13.43
N GLY A 98 -5.45 10.08 13.02
CA GLY A 98 -5.52 11.52 13.27
C GLY A 98 -6.55 12.17 12.36
#